data_AF-A0AB74DY95-F1
#
_entry.id   AF-A0AB74DY95-F1
#
_cell.length_a   1.000
_cell.length_b   1.000
_cell.length_c   1.000
_cell.angle_alpha   90.00
_cell.angle_beta   90.00
_cell.angle_gamma   90.00
#
_symmetry.space_group_name_H-M   'P 1'
#
loop_
_entity.id
_entity.type
_entity.pdbx_description
1 polymer ?
#
loop_
_entity_poly.entity_id
_entity_poly.type
_entity_poly.pdbx_seq_one_letter_code
_entity_poly.pdbx_strand_id
1 'polypeptide(L)' 'LLNNAGYKDTITEETIGFVIGPRLNAVGRLDAASLAAELLMSDNAEEAEFLAEPVEHFNQERKDIFKEISDEAVLM' A
#
# COMPACT_ATOMS: atom_id res chain seq x y z
N LEU A 1 -4.63 -6.09 -2.97
CA LEU A 1 -4.43 -4.60 -2.99
C LEU A 1 -5.72 -3.81 -3.19
N LEU A 2 -6.40 -3.88 -4.34
CA LEU A 2 -7.65 -3.12 -4.55
C LEU A 2 -8.78 -3.57 -3.60
N ASN A 3 -8.87 -4.88 -3.34
CA ASN A 3 -9.78 -5.43 -2.34
C ASN A 3 -9.54 -4.83 -0.94
N ASN A 4 -8.27 -4.80 -0.50
CA ASN A 4 -7.85 -4.20 0.78
C ASN A 4 -8.10 -2.69 0.81
N ALA A 5 -8.03 -2.02 -0.35
CA ALA A 5 -8.40 -0.63 -0.50
C ALA A 5 -9.92 -0.37 -0.47
N GLY A 6 -10.75 -1.42 -0.46
CA GLY A 6 -12.19 -1.32 -0.62
C GLY A 6 -12.61 -0.80 -2.00
N TYR A 7 -11.71 -0.82 -2.99
CA TYR A 7 -11.97 -0.26 -4.32
C TYR A 7 -12.74 -1.27 -5.18
N LYS A 8 -13.93 -0.88 -5.67
CA LYS A 8 -14.84 -1.76 -6.43
C LYS A 8 -15.25 -1.21 -7.79
N ASP A 9 -14.73 -0.04 -8.16
CA ASP A 9 -15.09 0.66 -9.40
C ASP A 9 -14.18 0.28 -10.57
N THR A 10 -14.42 0.91 -11.72
CA THR A 10 -13.59 0.72 -12.92
C THR A 10 -12.16 1.15 -12.65
N ILE A 11 -11.20 0.29 -12.97
CA ILE A 11 -9.77 0.57 -12.82
C ILE A 11 -9.33 1.53 -13.93
N THR A 12 -8.72 2.65 -13.53
CA THR A 12 -8.13 3.66 -14.41
C THR A 12 -6.65 3.87 -14.08
N GLU A 13 -5.96 4.69 -14.87
CA GLU A 13 -4.63 5.18 -14.56
C GLU A 13 -4.54 5.86 -13.19
N GLU A 14 -5.61 6.52 -12.74
CA GLU A 14 -5.68 7.11 -11.40
C GLU A 14 -5.72 6.03 -10.32
N THR A 15 -6.46 4.95 -10.54
CA THR A 15 -6.46 3.79 -9.63
C THR A 15 -5.04 3.24 -9.47
N ILE A 16 -4.31 3.10 -10.57
CA ILE A 16 -2.91 2.64 -10.51
C ILE A 16 -2.04 3.65 -9.76
N GLY A 17 -2.08 4.93 -10.14
CA GLY A 17 -1.20 5.97 -9.62
C GLY A 17 -1.44 6.35 -8.16
N PHE A 18 -2.69 6.31 -7.70
CA PHE A 18 -3.09 6.83 -6.39
C PHE A 18 -3.61 5.77 -5.42
N VAL A 19 -3.95 4.56 -5.90
CA VAL A 19 -4.39 3.46 -5.03
C VAL A 19 -3.33 2.37 -4.92
N ILE A 20 -2.81 1.88 -6.05
CA ILE A 20 -1.83 0.77 -6.08
C ILE A 20 -0.41 1.28 -5.79
N GLY A 21 0.04 2.32 -6.49
CA GLY A 21 1.39 2.88 -6.34
C GLY A 21 1.77 3.21 -4.88
N PRO A 22 0.93 3.94 -4.12
CA PRO A 22 1.24 4.27 -2.73
C PRO A 22 1.39 3.05 -1.82
N ARG A 23 0.66 1.96 -2.09
CA ARG A 23 0.75 0.71 -1.33
C ARG A 23 2.08 0.01 -1.56
N LEU A 24 2.47 -0.16 -2.81
CA LEU A 24 3.75 -0.78 -3.17
C LEU A 24 4.94 0.04 -2.67
N ASN A 25 4.82 1.38 -2.66
CA ASN A 25 5.88 2.27 -2.16
C ASN A 25 6.01 2.29 -0.63
N ALA A 26 4.97 1.87 0.10
CA ALA A 26 5.00 1.84 1.57
C ALA A 26 5.92 0.73 2.11
N VAL A 27 6.02 -0.38 1.38
CA VAL A 27 6.81 -1.57 1.76
C VAL A 27 8.32 -1.37 1.58
N GLY A 28 8.73 -0.40 0.75
CA GLY A 28 10.12 -0.17 0.38
C GLY A 28 10.99 0.57 1.41
N ARG A 29 10.51 0.81 2.63
CA ARG A 29 11.22 1.62 3.64
C ARG A 29 11.52 0.91 4.98
N LEU A 30 11.02 -0.31 5.20
CA LEU A 30 10.99 -0.96 6.53
C LEU A 30 11.44 -2.45 6.51
N ASP A 31 12.56 -2.79 5.88
CA ASP A 31 13.08 -4.18 5.75
C ASP A 31 12.19 -5.18 4.97
N ALA A 32 11.00 -4.76 4.53
CA ALA A 32 10.01 -5.59 3.81
C ALA A 32 10.01 -5.38 2.28
N ALA A 33 11.06 -4.82 1.69
CA ALA A 33 11.09 -4.46 0.26
C ALA A 33 10.88 -5.66 -0.68
N SER A 34 11.22 -6.89 -0.25
CA SER A 34 10.97 -8.11 -1.03
C SER A 34 9.47 -8.43 -1.15
N LEU A 35 8.67 -8.01 -0.17
CA LEU A 35 7.27 -8.39 -0.04
C LEU A 35 6.39 -7.81 -1.18
N ALA A 36 6.67 -6.58 -1.63
CA ALA A 36 6.00 -6.02 -2.79
C ALA A 36 6.36 -6.77 -4.08
N ALA A 37 7.61 -7.20 -4.22
CA ALA A 37 8.05 -7.96 -5.39
C ALA A 37 7.46 -9.37 -5.37
N GLU A 38 7.48 -10.06 -4.23
CA GLU A 38 6.86 -11.37 -4.01
C GLU A 38 5.36 -11.33 -4.34
N LEU A 39 4.65 -10.30 -3.86
CA LEU A 39 3.24 -10.10 -4.19
C LEU A 39 2.99 -9.95 -5.70
N LEU A 40 3.84 -9.19 -6.40
CA LEU A 40 3.70 -8.96 -7.85
C LEU A 40 4.10 -10.17 -8.70
N MET A 41 4.91 -11.09 -8.15
CA MET A 41 5.39 -12.29 -8.82
C MET A 41 4.61 -13.55 -8.44
N SER A 42 3.72 -13.50 -7.44
CA SER A 42 2.95 -14.66 -7.03
C SER A 42 1.89 -15.03 -8.08
N ASP A 43 1.89 -16.30 -8.48
CA ASP A 43 0.89 -16.89 -9.37
C ASP A 43 -0.29 -17.54 -8.61
N ASN A 44 -0.25 -17.50 -7.27
CA ASN A 44 -1.29 -18.06 -6.40
C ASN A 44 -2.12 -16.93 -5.78
N ALA A 45 -3.42 -16.92 -6.07
CA ALA A 45 -4.32 -15.89 -5.56
C ALA A 45 -4.42 -15.83 -4.03
N GLU A 46 -4.35 -16.98 -3.34
CA GLU A 46 -4.41 -17.05 -1.87
C GLU A 46 -3.12 -16.51 -1.24
N GLU A 47 -1.97 -16.83 -1.83
CA GLU A 47 -0.68 -16.28 -1.43
C GLU A 47 -0.61 -14.77 -1.68
N ALA A 48 -1.08 -14.30 -2.84
CA ALA A 48 -1.16 -12.89 -3.15
C ALA A 48 -2.09 -12.13 -2.19
N GLU A 49 -3.19 -12.75 -1.75
CA GLU A 49 -4.07 -12.15 -0.75
C GLU A 49 -3.38 -12.07 0.63
N PHE A 50 -2.70 -13.14 1.04
CA PHE A 50 -1.89 -13.16 2.27
C PHE A 50 -0.77 -12.11 2.24
N LEU A 51 -0.06 -11.97 1.13
CA LEU A 51 0.99 -10.96 0.95
C LEU A 51 0.42 -9.54 0.87
N ALA A 52 -0.82 -9.35 0.40
CA ALA A 52 -1.44 -8.03 0.32
C ALA A 52 -1.81 -7.45 1.69
N GLU A 53 -2.06 -8.28 2.71
CA GLU A 53 -2.35 -7.82 4.08
C GLU A 53 -1.22 -6.99 4.70
N PRO A 54 0.03 -7.47 4.80
CA PRO A 54 1.13 -6.67 5.32
C PRO A 54 1.43 -5.45 4.45
N VAL A 55 1.24 -5.51 3.12
CA VAL A 55 1.34 -4.31 2.26
C VAL A 55 0.33 -3.23 2.67
N GLU A 56 -0.93 -3.61 2.96
CA GLU A 56 -1.93 -2.66 3.45
C GLU A 56 -1.53 -2.09 4.80
N HIS A 57 -1.03 -2.94 5.71
CA HIS A 57 -0.57 -2.51 7.03
C HIS A 57 0.50 -1.43 6.93
N PHE A 58 1.56 -1.65 6.15
CA PHE A 58 2.62 -0.65 5.95
C PHE A 58 2.11 0.62 5.27
N ASN A 59 1.16 0.50 4.34
CA ASN A 59 0.53 1.66 3.72
C ASN A 59 -0.26 2.50 4.73
N GLN A 60 -0.94 1.86 5.68
CA GLN A 60 -1.66 2.56 6.73
C GLN A 60 -0.69 3.24 7.71
N GLU A 61 0.34 2.53 8.16
CA GLU A 61 1.39 3.10 9.03
C GLU A 61 2.05 4.33 8.38
N ARG A 62 2.39 4.24 7.09
CA ARG A 62 2.91 5.38 6.31
C ARG A 62 1.96 6.58 6.33
N LYS A 63 0.64 6.35 6.20
CA LYS A 63 -0.36 7.43 6.22
C LYS A 63 -0.48 8.05 7.60
N ASP A 64 -0.42 7.24 8.65
CA ASP A 64 -0.52 7.70 10.04
C ASP A 64 0.69 8.59 10.39
N ILE A 65 1.91 8.13 10.09
CA ILE A 65 3.14 8.93 10.23
C ILE A 65 3.06 10.23 9.42
N PHE A 66 2.60 10.15 8.17
CA PHE A 66 2.48 11.35 7.33
C PHE A 66 1.48 12.36 7.92
N LYS A 67 0.36 11.87 8.48
CA LYS A 67 -0.64 12.71 9.12
C LYS A 67 -0.06 13.40 10.36
N GLU A 68 0.62 12.66 11.23
CA GLU A 68 1.27 13.22 12.43
C GLU A 68 2.24 14.35 12.06
N ILE A 69 3.15 14.11 11.12
CA ILE A 69 4.12 15.11 10.64
C ILE A 69 3.42 16.33 10.02
N SER A 70 2.33 16.11 9.27
CA SER A 70 1.58 17.19 8.63
C SER A 70 0.84 18.06 9.67
N ASP A 71 0.22 17.42 10.66
CA ASP A 71 -0.50 18.11 11.74
C ASP A 71 0.49 18.97 12.56
N GLU A 72 1.68 18.44 12.87
CA GLU A 72 2.75 19.21 13.51
C GLU A 72 3.20 20.42 12.67
N ALA A 73 3.39 20.23 11.35
CA ALA A 73 3.85 21.29 10.46
C ALA A 73 2.82 22.42 10.26
N VAL A 74 1.52 22.12 10.33
CA VAL A 74 0.43 23.10 10.20
C VAL A 74 0.23 23.91 11.50
N LEU A 75 0.64 23.37 12.65
CA LEU A 75 0.55 24.03 13.95
C LEU A 75 1.75 24.96 14.26
N MET A 76 2.81 24.93 13.44
CA MET A 76 3.95 25.87 13.49
C MET A 76 3.65 27.18 12.77
#